data_AF-A0A5M6D5Z8-F1
#
_entry.id   AF-A0A5M6D5Z8-F1
#
_cell.length_a   1.000
_cell.length_b   1.000
_cell.length_c   1.000
_cell.angle_alpha   90.00
_cell.angle_beta   90.00
_cell.angle_gamma   90.00
#
_symmetry.space_group_name_H-M   'P 1'
#
loop_
_entity.id
_entity.type
_entity.pdbx_description
1 polymer ?
#
loop_
_entity_poly.entity_id
_entity_poly.type
_entity_poly.pdbx_seq_one_letter_code
_entity_poly.pdbx_strand_id
1 'polypeptide(L)'
;MADAIFSNIRIERRVKQVVEKIIEKQSVVIHQLSASEAEQRSYYRLLHNPRLQTSQIISYLQADCARQVEVGAHYLVFQDTTQPNFERNRRNISDQQQLGVIGDKQSLGFFLHPSLVVQADTGRCLGYSHVQVWSREAMAPDRKQRQYQKQPIEEKESYRWIQAAQASKQVLAKASALTIICDREGDISELFLQVPDNQTHLLVRS
;
A
#
# COMPACT_ATOMS: atom_id res chain seq x y z
N MET A 1 -16.49 -9.64 -16.62
CA MET A 1 -15.19 -10.29 -16.88
C MET A 1 -14.18 -9.59 -15.99
N ALA A 2 -13.55 -10.27 -15.04
CA ALA A 2 -12.46 -9.66 -14.30
C ALA A 2 -11.28 -9.53 -15.28
N ASP A 3 -10.89 -8.30 -15.61
CA ASP A 3 -9.71 -8.07 -16.41
C ASP A 3 -8.53 -8.76 -15.73
N ALA A 4 -7.72 -9.49 -16.51
CA ALA A 4 -6.58 -10.20 -15.96
C ALA A 4 -5.57 -9.17 -15.41
N ILE A 5 -5.52 -9.03 -14.08
CA ILE A 5 -4.63 -8.09 -13.37
C ILE A 5 -3.17 -8.25 -13.83
N PHE A 6 -2.76 -9.50 -14.04
CA PHE A 6 -1.44 -9.83 -14.55
C PHE A 6 -1.45 -10.00 -16.06
N SER A 7 -0.41 -9.46 -16.70
CA SER A 7 -0.20 -9.49 -18.15
C SER A 7 0.01 -10.89 -18.74
N ASN A 8 0.24 -11.92 -17.89
CA ASN A 8 0.50 -13.28 -18.32
C ASN A 8 0.12 -14.30 -17.24
N ILE A 9 -0.57 -15.38 -17.63
CA ILE A 9 -0.98 -16.46 -16.72
C ILE A 9 0.19 -17.14 -15.99
N ARG A 10 1.38 -17.20 -16.60
CA ARG A 10 2.58 -17.75 -15.95
C ARG A 10 3.13 -16.83 -14.87
N ILE A 11 3.00 -15.51 -15.05
CA ILE A 11 3.37 -14.51 -14.04
C ILE A 11 2.39 -14.65 -12.87
N GLU A 12 1.09 -14.63 -13.14
CA GLU A 12 0.06 -14.80 -12.10
C GLU A 12 0.28 -16.06 -11.27
N ARG A 13 0.45 -17.21 -11.93
CA ARG A 13 0.70 -18.48 -11.23
C ARG A 13 1.94 -18.41 -10.34
N ARG A 14 3.01 -17.76 -10.81
CA ARG A 14 4.25 -17.63 -10.03
C ARG A 14 4.09 -16.65 -8.88
N VAL A 15 3.37 -15.54 -9.06
CA VAL A 15 3.06 -14.59 -7.97
C VAL A 15 2.29 -15.31 -6.86
N LYS A 16 1.23 -16.05 -7.20
CA LYS A 16 0.46 -16.85 -6.24
C LYS A 16 1.34 -17.84 -5.48
N GLN A 17 2.19 -18.59 -6.20
CA GLN A 17 3.14 -19.51 -5.58
C GLN A 17 4.10 -18.80 -4.60
N VAL A 18 4.65 -17.64 -4.97
CA VAL A 18 5.56 -16.88 -4.09
C VAL A 18 4.82 -16.41 -2.84
N VAL A 19 3.61 -15.89 -2.97
CA VAL A 19 2.79 -15.46 -1.83
C VAL A 19 2.48 -16.62 -0.88
N GLU A 20 2.07 -17.78 -1.42
CA GLU A 20 1.85 -18.99 -0.63
C GLU A 20 3.12 -19.40 0.13
N LYS A 21 4.29 -19.34 -0.51
CA LYS A 21 5.57 -19.65 0.15
C LYS A 21 5.96 -18.64 1.22
N ILE A 22 5.68 -17.35 1.02
CA ILE A 22 5.90 -16.32 2.04
C ILE A 22 5.07 -16.63 3.29
N ILE A 23 3.81 -17.03 3.11
CA ILE A 23 2.92 -17.40 4.23
C ILE A 23 3.40 -18.71 4.89
N GLU A 24 3.67 -19.75 4.10
CA GLU A 24 4.10 -21.06 4.59
C GLU A 24 5.41 -20.99 5.37
N LYS A 25 6.39 -20.20 4.88
CA LYS A 25 7.73 -20.10 5.46
C LYS A 25 7.90 -18.92 6.41
N GLN A 26 6.91 -18.03 6.50
CA GLN A 26 6.96 -16.78 7.27
C GLN A 26 8.25 -15.99 7.02
N SER A 27 8.67 -15.94 5.76
CA SER A 27 9.92 -15.31 5.34
C SER A 27 9.71 -14.57 4.02
N VAL A 28 10.57 -13.60 3.75
CA VAL A 28 10.68 -12.91 2.45
C VAL A 28 12.04 -13.15 1.80
N VAL A 29 12.90 -13.96 2.43
CA VAL A 29 14.22 -14.30 1.92
C VAL A 29 14.07 -15.37 0.85
N ILE A 30 14.33 -15.02 -0.41
CA ILE A 30 14.10 -15.90 -1.58
C ILE A 30 14.73 -17.30 -1.40
N HIS A 31 15.95 -17.37 -0.86
CA HIS A 31 16.61 -18.64 -0.58
C HIS A 31 15.84 -19.52 0.42
N GLN A 32 15.23 -18.93 1.45
CA GLN A 32 14.41 -19.64 2.43
C GLN A 32 13.03 -20.03 1.87
N LEU A 33 12.54 -19.29 0.87
CA LEU A 33 11.28 -19.58 0.18
C LEU A 33 11.39 -20.75 -0.80
N SER A 34 12.57 -20.94 -1.38
CA SER A 34 12.81 -21.94 -2.42
C SER A 34 13.23 -23.29 -1.85
N ALA A 35 12.63 -24.36 -2.36
CA ALA A 35 13.00 -25.75 -2.09
C ALA A 35 14.09 -26.29 -3.04
N SER A 36 14.40 -25.57 -4.12
CA SER A 36 15.44 -25.94 -5.09
C SER A 36 16.04 -24.73 -5.79
N GLU A 37 17.23 -24.89 -6.39
CA GLU A 37 17.88 -23.83 -7.16
C GLU A 37 17.03 -23.38 -8.36
N ALA A 38 16.33 -24.31 -9.03
CA ALA A 38 15.44 -23.99 -10.14
C ALA A 38 14.28 -23.09 -9.69
N GLU A 39 13.71 -23.37 -8.51
CA GLU A 39 12.66 -22.54 -7.92
C GLU A 39 13.19 -21.17 -7.50
N GLN A 40 14.35 -21.13 -6.84
CA GLN A 40 15.04 -19.89 -6.46
C GLN A 40 15.27 -18.98 -7.69
N ARG A 41 15.87 -19.52 -8.76
CA ARG A 41 16.09 -18.79 -10.02
C ARG A 41 14.78 -18.30 -10.63
N SER A 42 13.71 -19.07 -10.50
CA SER A 42 12.38 -18.67 -11.01
C SER A 42 11.80 -17.46 -10.26
N TYR A 43 12.03 -17.37 -8.94
CA TYR A 43 11.59 -16.22 -8.13
C TYR A 43 12.39 -14.97 -8.45
N TYR A 44 13.72 -15.09 -8.57
CA TYR A 44 14.54 -13.96 -9.05
C TYR A 44 14.12 -13.47 -10.43
N ARG A 45 13.85 -14.39 -11.37
CA ARG A 45 13.35 -14.04 -12.72
C ARG A 45 11.98 -13.39 -12.69
N LEU A 46 11.10 -13.78 -11.77
CA LEU A 46 9.80 -13.13 -11.60
C LEU A 46 9.98 -11.68 -11.13
N LEU A 47 10.78 -11.45 -10.09
CA LEU A 47 10.99 -10.12 -9.51
C LEU A 47 11.74 -9.16 -10.44
N HIS A 48 12.57 -9.69 -11.35
CA HIS A 48 13.23 -8.90 -12.41
C HIS A 48 12.42 -8.84 -13.71
N ASN A 49 11.18 -9.35 -13.74
CA ASN A 49 10.40 -9.38 -14.96
C ASN A 49 9.77 -8.00 -15.22
N PRO A 50 10.11 -7.30 -16.32
CA PRO A 50 9.57 -5.96 -16.60
C PRO A 50 8.05 -5.96 -16.88
N ARG A 51 7.44 -7.14 -17.07
CA ARG A 51 5.99 -7.29 -17.24
C ARG A 51 5.22 -7.46 -15.93
N LEU A 52 5.92 -7.55 -14.79
CA LEU A 52 5.34 -7.52 -13.46
C LEU A 52 5.60 -6.15 -12.85
N GLN A 53 4.54 -5.35 -12.75
CA GLN A 53 4.61 -3.99 -12.22
C GLN A 53 4.03 -3.96 -10.79
N THR A 54 4.54 -3.06 -9.95
CA THR A 54 4.06 -2.87 -8.56
C THR A 54 2.55 -2.58 -8.53
N SER A 55 2.04 -1.81 -9.49
CA SER A 55 0.60 -1.51 -9.61
C SER A 55 -0.27 -2.76 -9.79
N GLN A 56 0.25 -3.81 -10.44
CA GLN A 56 -0.47 -5.08 -10.61
C GLN A 56 -0.54 -5.85 -9.30
N ILE A 57 0.54 -5.82 -8.50
CA ILE A 57 0.55 -6.42 -7.16
C ILE A 57 -0.44 -5.68 -6.25
N ILE A 58 -0.44 -4.34 -6.27
CA ILE A 58 -1.40 -3.52 -5.52
C ILE A 58 -2.84 -3.85 -5.94
N SER A 59 -3.12 -3.89 -7.25
CA SER A 59 -4.44 -4.24 -7.77
C SER A 59 -4.88 -5.64 -7.35
N TYR A 60 -3.95 -6.61 -7.30
CA TYR A 60 -4.21 -7.95 -6.81
C TYR A 60 -4.61 -7.96 -5.33
N LEU A 61 -3.90 -7.23 -4.47
CA LEU A 61 -4.23 -7.09 -3.05
C LEU A 61 -5.61 -6.44 -2.85
N GLN A 62 -5.90 -5.37 -3.61
CA GLN A 62 -7.19 -4.68 -3.55
C GLN A 62 -8.34 -5.57 -4.02
N ALA A 63 -8.14 -6.33 -5.10
CA ALA A 63 -9.14 -7.27 -5.60
C ALA A 63 -9.39 -8.43 -4.63
N ASP A 64 -8.35 -8.94 -3.98
CA ASP A 64 -8.49 -9.97 -2.96
C ASP A 64 -9.27 -9.44 -1.73
N CYS A 65 -8.95 -8.24 -1.26
CA CYS A 65 -9.71 -7.57 -0.20
C CYS A 65 -11.18 -7.39 -0.62
N ALA A 66 -11.45 -6.83 -1.80
CA ALA A 66 -12.80 -6.58 -2.33
C ALA A 66 -13.66 -7.85 -2.42
N ARG A 67 -13.04 -8.99 -2.79
CA ARG A 67 -13.72 -10.28 -2.91
C ARG A 67 -14.19 -10.83 -1.56
N GLN A 68 -13.54 -10.45 -0.47
CA GLN A 68 -13.86 -10.90 0.89
C GLN A 68 -14.89 -10.01 1.61
N VAL A 69 -15.33 -8.92 0.97
CA VAL A 69 -16.29 -7.96 1.53
C VAL A 69 -17.70 -8.56 1.50
N GLU A 70 -18.32 -8.61 2.67
CA GLU A 70 -19.67 -9.10 2.88
C GLU A 70 -20.65 -7.93 2.80
N VAL A 71 -21.80 -8.16 2.15
CA VAL A 71 -22.85 -7.16 2.04
C VAL A 71 -23.41 -6.87 3.44
N GLY A 72 -23.50 -5.59 3.80
CA GLY A 72 -24.10 -5.16 5.05
C GLY A 72 -23.20 -5.27 6.29
N ALA A 73 -21.94 -5.70 6.15
CA ALA A 73 -20.98 -5.73 7.24
C ALA A 73 -20.34 -4.34 7.50
N HIS A 74 -19.83 -4.13 8.72
CA HIS A 74 -19.06 -2.96 9.12
C HIS A 74 -17.56 -3.28 9.10
N TYR A 75 -16.75 -2.38 8.53
CA TYR A 75 -15.30 -2.52 8.45
C TYR A 75 -14.55 -1.35 9.09
N LEU A 76 -13.46 -1.68 9.78
CA LEU A 76 -12.45 -0.75 10.26
C LEU A 76 -11.32 -0.69 9.23
N VAL A 77 -10.93 0.52 8.85
CA VAL A 77 -9.87 0.78 7.87
C VAL A 77 -8.74 1.54 8.54
N PHE A 78 -7.68 0.83 8.89
CA PHE A 78 -6.50 1.41 9.54
C PHE A 78 -5.55 1.98 8.51
N GLN A 79 -5.20 3.25 8.65
CA GLN A 79 -4.24 3.95 7.82
C GLN A 79 -3.03 4.39 8.65
N ASP A 80 -1.84 4.18 8.11
CA ASP A 80 -0.60 4.68 8.68
C ASP A 80 0.47 4.81 7.58
N THR A 81 1.57 5.50 7.84
CA THR A 81 2.68 5.63 6.89
C THR A 81 3.94 5.00 7.46
N THR A 82 4.53 4.05 6.73
CA THR A 82 5.82 3.45 7.08
C THR A 82 6.89 3.77 6.03
N GLN A 83 8.15 3.65 6.43
CA GLN A 83 9.31 4.03 5.63
C GLN A 83 10.33 2.87 5.59
N PRO A 84 10.24 1.96 4.61
CA PRO A 84 11.26 0.95 4.40
C PRO A 84 12.64 1.59 4.17
N ASN A 85 13.57 1.33 5.09
CA ASN A 85 14.91 1.91 5.11
C ASN A 85 15.93 0.90 4.55
N PHE A 86 16.62 1.29 3.48
CA PHE A 86 17.62 0.49 2.79
C PHE A 86 19.04 1.02 2.93
N GLU A 87 19.28 2.01 3.80
CA GLU A 87 20.58 2.68 3.90
C GLU A 87 21.72 1.71 4.17
N ARG A 88 21.52 0.77 5.10
CA ARG A 88 22.50 -0.27 5.42
C ARG A 88 22.85 -1.17 4.22
N ASN A 89 21.94 -1.30 3.25
CA ASN A 89 22.10 -2.14 2.07
C ASN A 89 22.36 -1.34 0.78
N ARG A 90 22.51 0.00 0.86
CA ARG A 90 22.65 0.90 -0.29
C ARG A 90 23.68 0.42 -1.33
N ARG A 91 24.83 -0.10 -0.86
CA ARG A 91 25.92 -0.59 -1.71
C ARG A 91 25.57 -1.83 -2.55
N ASN A 92 24.56 -2.59 -2.14
CA ASN A 92 24.12 -3.80 -2.83
C ASN A 92 22.91 -3.53 -3.75
N ILE A 93 22.45 -2.28 -3.86
CA ILE A 93 21.30 -1.88 -4.68
C ILE A 93 21.84 -1.18 -5.92
N SER A 94 21.82 -1.90 -7.05
CA SER A 94 22.29 -1.39 -8.34
C SER A 94 21.30 -0.44 -9.02
N ASP A 95 20.00 -0.68 -8.83
CA ASP A 95 18.93 0.17 -9.37
C ASP A 95 18.27 0.94 -8.24
N GLN A 96 18.53 2.25 -8.20
CA GLN A 96 17.94 3.17 -7.23
C GLN A 96 16.89 4.08 -7.86
N GLN A 97 16.50 3.86 -9.12
CA GLN A 97 15.59 4.77 -9.85
C GLN A 97 14.22 4.90 -9.19
N GLN A 98 13.75 3.85 -8.51
CA GLN A 98 12.47 3.85 -7.79
C GLN A 98 12.62 4.15 -6.29
N LEU A 99 13.84 4.39 -5.82
CA LEU A 99 14.12 4.75 -4.44
C LEU A 99 14.43 6.25 -4.36
N GLY A 100 14.27 6.80 -3.17
CA GLY A 100 14.62 8.18 -2.88
C GLY A 100 15.13 8.31 -1.46
N VAL A 101 14.89 9.46 -0.85
CA VAL A 101 15.18 9.69 0.56
C VAL A 101 13.93 9.61 1.41
N ILE A 102 14.07 9.07 2.62
CA ILE A 102 12.97 8.99 3.59
C ILE A 102 12.92 10.24 4.49
N GLY A 103 12.25 10.18 5.65
CA GLY A 103 11.93 11.35 6.48
C GLY A 103 13.12 12.21 6.91
N ASP A 104 14.31 11.62 7.03
CA ASP A 104 15.56 12.30 7.38
C ASP A 104 16.25 13.03 6.20
N LYS A 105 15.67 12.92 5.00
CA LYS A 105 16.21 13.44 3.72
C LYS A 105 17.59 12.90 3.34
N GLN A 106 18.02 11.78 3.92
CA GLN A 106 19.36 11.23 3.72
C GLN A 106 19.33 9.73 3.44
N SER A 107 18.63 8.97 4.29
CA SER A 107 18.57 7.52 4.21
C SER A 107 17.84 7.06 2.95
N LEU A 108 18.42 6.08 2.25
CA LEU A 108 17.81 5.50 1.05
C LEU A 108 16.55 4.71 1.42
N GLY A 109 15.44 4.97 0.74
CA GLY A 109 14.21 4.22 0.91
C GLY A 109 13.02 4.79 0.16
N PHE A 110 11.83 4.44 0.63
CA PHE A 110 10.56 4.93 0.08
C PHE A 110 9.51 5.02 1.18
N PHE A 111 8.36 5.61 0.86
CA PHE A 111 7.19 5.70 1.72
C PHE A 111 6.13 4.71 1.26
N LEU A 112 5.46 4.10 2.24
CA LEU A 112 4.35 3.17 2.04
C LEU A 112 3.19 3.63 2.92
N HIS A 113 2.03 3.88 2.32
CA HIS A 113 0.81 4.24 3.03
C HIS A 113 -0.30 3.23 2.71
N PRO A 114 -0.39 2.12 3.48
CA PRO A 114 -1.42 1.12 3.29
C PRO A 114 -2.72 1.48 4.03
N SER A 115 -3.84 0.95 3.55
CA SER A 115 -5.14 0.90 4.24
C SER A 115 -5.49 -0.54 4.55
N LEU A 116 -5.32 -0.95 5.80
CA LEU A 116 -5.60 -2.31 6.26
C LEU A 116 -7.07 -2.42 6.69
N VAL A 117 -7.78 -3.42 6.17
CA VAL A 117 -9.21 -3.65 6.40
C VAL A 117 -9.41 -4.80 7.38
N VAL A 118 -10.22 -4.53 8.41
CA VAL A 118 -10.62 -5.50 9.44
C VAL A 118 -12.13 -5.45 9.62
N GLN A 119 -12.79 -6.59 9.67
CA GLN A 119 -14.22 -6.67 9.99
C GLN A 119 -14.46 -6.30 11.45
N ALA A 120 -15.35 -5.34 11.71
CA ALA A 120 -15.51 -4.73 13.03
C ALA A 120 -15.97 -5.73 14.10
N ASP A 121 -16.94 -6.59 13.76
CA ASP A 121 -17.56 -7.51 14.72
C ASP A 121 -16.68 -8.71 15.07
N THR A 122 -15.88 -9.19 14.11
CA THR A 122 -15.15 -10.46 14.24
C THR A 122 -13.64 -10.27 14.41
N GLY A 123 -13.11 -9.08 14.11
CA GLY A 123 -11.67 -8.84 14.04
C GLY A 123 -10.98 -9.53 12.85
N ARG A 124 -11.75 -10.10 11.91
CA ARG A 124 -11.19 -10.79 10.73
C ARG A 124 -10.48 -9.78 9.83
N CYS A 125 -9.18 -10.01 9.60
CA CYS A 125 -8.37 -9.20 8.68
C CYS A 125 -8.63 -9.62 7.22
N LEU A 126 -9.05 -8.67 6.38
CA LEU A 126 -9.32 -8.91 4.95
C LEU A 126 -8.10 -8.61 4.07
N GLY A 127 -7.11 -7.89 4.58
CA GLY A 127 -5.96 -7.41 3.81
C GLY A 127 -6.06 -5.92 3.52
N TYR A 128 -5.63 -5.49 2.32
CA TYR A 128 -5.44 -4.07 2.01
C TYR A 128 -6.42 -3.57 0.95
N SER A 129 -7.18 -2.51 1.27
CA SER A 129 -8.05 -1.81 0.31
C SER A 129 -7.31 -0.78 -0.53
N HIS A 130 -6.17 -0.31 -0.04
CA HIS A 130 -5.31 0.63 -0.75
C HIS A 130 -3.86 0.49 -0.31
N VAL A 131 -2.94 0.72 -1.23
CA VAL A 131 -1.51 0.83 -0.94
C VAL A 131 -0.94 1.91 -1.84
N GLN A 132 -0.43 2.98 -1.25
CA GLN A 132 0.29 4.02 -1.96
C GLN A 132 1.79 3.87 -1.70
N VAL A 133 2.59 3.96 -2.77
CA VAL A 133 4.06 3.91 -2.73
C VAL A 133 4.60 5.14 -3.43
N TRP A 134 5.53 5.85 -2.79
CA TRP A 134 6.24 6.97 -3.40
C TRP A 134 7.61 7.17 -2.78
N SER A 135 8.47 7.92 -3.47
CA SER A 135 9.78 8.32 -2.98
C SER A 135 9.92 9.85 -3.07
N ARG A 136 10.83 10.42 -2.29
CA ARG A 136 11.20 11.84 -2.38
C ARG A 136 12.57 11.96 -3.01
N GLU A 137 12.76 12.96 -3.86
CA GLU A 137 14.08 13.32 -4.35
C GLU A 137 14.92 13.91 -3.21
N ALA A 138 16.22 13.60 -3.18
CA ALA A 138 17.15 14.08 -2.15
C ALA A 138 17.25 15.61 -2.12
N MET A 139 17.14 16.26 -3.28
CA MET A 139 17.27 17.70 -3.48
C MET A 139 15.91 18.40 -3.58
N ALA A 140 14.81 17.75 -3.19
CA ALA A 140 13.49 18.35 -3.30
C ALA A 140 13.40 19.62 -2.44
N PRO A 141 12.87 20.74 -2.97
CA PRO A 141 12.76 21.99 -2.25
C PRO A 141 11.89 21.86 -0.98
N ASP A 142 12.25 22.63 0.04
CA ASP A 142 11.56 22.59 1.32
C ASP A 142 10.13 23.15 1.23
N ARG A 143 9.28 22.80 2.20
CA ARG A 143 7.86 23.21 2.24
C ARG A 143 7.66 24.73 2.06
N LYS A 144 8.57 25.55 2.61
CA LYS A 144 8.54 27.01 2.46
C LYS A 144 8.81 27.45 1.02
N GLN A 145 9.78 26.84 0.37
CA GLN A 145 10.14 27.12 -1.02
C GLN A 145 9.00 26.71 -1.97
N ARG A 146 8.26 25.65 -1.63
CA ARG A 146 7.07 25.20 -2.39
C ARG A 146 5.78 25.97 -2.09
N GLN A 147 5.82 27.00 -1.25
CA GLN A 147 4.62 27.72 -0.78
C GLN A 147 3.51 26.77 -0.30
N TYR A 148 3.89 25.72 0.44
CA TYR A 148 3.04 24.57 0.78
C TYR A 148 1.65 24.94 1.34
N GLN A 149 1.54 26.02 2.10
CA GLN A 149 0.25 26.48 2.65
C GLN A 149 -0.76 26.90 1.57
N LYS A 150 -0.28 27.41 0.42
CA LYS A 150 -1.11 27.87 -0.70
C LYS A 150 -1.44 26.77 -1.70
N GLN A 151 -0.78 25.62 -1.60
CA GLN A 151 -1.06 24.50 -2.50
C GLN A 151 -2.45 23.92 -2.21
N PRO A 152 -3.16 23.45 -3.24
CA PRO A 152 -4.35 22.63 -3.04
C PRO A 152 -3.98 21.34 -2.29
N ILE A 153 -4.94 20.72 -1.61
CA ILE A 153 -4.65 19.55 -0.77
C ILE A 153 -4.10 18.40 -1.62
N GLU A 154 -4.58 18.24 -2.84
CA GLU A 154 -4.22 17.20 -3.82
C GLU A 154 -2.73 17.22 -4.21
N GLU A 155 -2.07 18.37 -4.12
CA GLU A 155 -0.63 18.51 -4.37
C GLU A 155 0.23 18.23 -3.13
N LYS A 156 -0.40 18.10 -1.96
CA LYS A 156 0.29 17.87 -0.69
C LYS A 156 0.38 16.38 -0.42
N GLU A 157 1.48 15.96 0.20
CA GLU A 157 1.61 14.57 0.66
C GLU A 157 0.57 14.19 1.72
N SER A 158 -0.02 15.16 2.44
CA SER A 158 -1.14 14.90 3.36
C SER A 158 -2.40 14.43 2.64
N TYR A 159 -2.51 14.62 1.31
CA TYR A 159 -3.60 14.06 0.51
C TYR A 159 -3.70 12.54 0.60
N ARG A 160 -2.58 11.85 0.91
CA ARG A 160 -2.55 10.39 1.05
C ARG A 160 -3.67 9.84 1.92
N TRP A 161 -4.00 10.52 3.03
CA TRP A 161 -5.08 10.14 3.95
C TRP A 161 -6.45 10.15 3.25
N ILE A 162 -6.73 11.22 2.50
CA ILE A 162 -7.98 11.38 1.75
C ILE A 162 -8.03 10.39 0.59
N GLN A 163 -6.96 10.31 -0.20
CA GLN A 163 -6.85 9.41 -1.34
C GLN A 163 -7.07 7.94 -0.92
N ALA A 164 -6.42 7.52 0.16
CA ALA A 164 -6.54 6.17 0.70
C ALA A 164 -7.95 5.88 1.24
N ALA A 165 -8.59 6.85 1.89
CA ALA A 165 -9.96 6.72 2.36
C ALA A 165 -10.95 6.59 1.19
N GLN A 166 -10.83 7.45 0.15
CA GLN A 166 -11.70 7.38 -1.03
C GLN A 166 -11.51 6.06 -1.81
N ALA A 167 -10.27 5.60 -1.97
CA ALA A 167 -9.99 4.29 -2.58
C ALA A 167 -10.60 3.15 -1.76
N SER A 168 -10.55 3.25 -0.43
CA SER A 168 -11.16 2.24 0.45
C SER A 168 -12.67 2.20 0.33
N LYS A 169 -13.35 3.35 0.19
CA LYS A 169 -14.80 3.41 -0.07
C LYS A 169 -15.18 2.68 -1.35
N GLN A 170 -14.38 2.80 -2.41
CA GLN A 170 -14.61 2.09 -3.67
C GLN A 170 -14.48 0.58 -3.52
N VAL A 171 -13.41 0.11 -2.85
CA VAL A 171 -13.17 -1.31 -2.61
C VAL A 171 -14.25 -1.94 -1.71
N LEU A 172 -14.72 -1.18 -0.72
CA LEU A 172 -15.65 -1.61 0.31
C LEU A 172 -17.10 -1.17 0.04
N ALA A 173 -17.46 -0.85 -1.21
CA ALA A 173 -18.77 -0.28 -1.57
C ALA A 173 -19.99 -1.15 -1.21
N LYS A 174 -19.78 -2.43 -0.84
CA LYS A 174 -20.84 -3.36 -0.39
C LYS A 174 -21.09 -3.33 1.12
N ALA A 175 -20.18 -2.72 1.88
CA ALA A 175 -20.30 -2.59 3.33
C ALA A 175 -21.51 -1.72 3.70
N SER A 176 -22.10 -1.95 4.87
CA SER A 176 -23.10 -1.02 5.42
C SER A 176 -22.45 0.19 6.06
N ALA A 177 -21.23 0.02 6.58
CA ALA A 177 -20.48 1.04 7.27
C ALA A 177 -18.97 0.83 7.15
N LEU A 178 -18.23 1.93 7.18
CA LEU A 178 -16.78 1.97 7.25
C LEU A 178 -16.38 2.95 8.35
N THR A 179 -15.34 2.62 9.12
CA THR A 179 -14.67 3.57 10.02
C THR A 179 -13.21 3.68 9.61
N ILE A 180 -12.82 4.82 9.07
CA ILE A 180 -11.41 5.12 8.79
C ILE A 180 -10.73 5.53 10.09
N ILE A 181 -9.62 4.88 10.40
CA ILE A 181 -8.87 5.06 11.64
C ILE A 181 -7.46 5.53 11.30
N CYS A 182 -7.05 6.66 11.87
CA CYS A 182 -5.70 7.21 11.73
C CYS A 182 -5.22 7.85 13.02
N ASP A 183 -3.90 8.00 13.12
CA ASP A 183 -3.27 8.73 14.22
C ASP A 183 -3.38 10.26 14.01
N ARG A 184 -2.63 11.02 14.81
CA ARG A 184 -2.64 12.49 14.77
C ARG A 184 -2.14 13.11 13.47
N GLU A 185 -1.41 12.36 12.65
CA GLU A 185 -1.01 12.88 11.34
C GLU A 185 -2.20 12.99 10.37
N GLY A 186 -3.28 12.27 10.64
CA GLY A 186 -4.55 12.36 9.92
C GLY A 186 -5.46 13.48 10.40
N ASP A 187 -5.12 14.21 11.48
CA ASP A 187 -5.91 15.33 12.00
C ASP A 187 -5.75 16.57 11.10
N ILE A 188 -6.38 16.51 9.93
CA ILE A 188 -6.38 17.56 8.92
C ILE A 188 -7.83 17.91 8.54
N SER A 189 -8.14 19.20 8.47
CA SER A 189 -9.49 19.70 8.21
C SER A 189 -10.10 19.14 6.93
N GLU A 190 -9.30 19.01 5.87
CA GLU A 190 -9.75 18.49 4.58
C GLU A 190 -10.21 17.02 4.66
N LEU A 191 -9.65 16.21 5.56
CA LEU A 191 -10.09 14.83 5.76
C LEU A 191 -11.53 14.79 6.32
N PHE A 192 -11.79 15.59 7.37
CA PHE A 192 -13.11 15.69 7.99
C PHE A 192 -14.18 16.28 7.08
N LEU A 193 -13.79 17.12 6.12
CA LEU A 193 -14.72 17.71 5.15
C LEU A 193 -15.04 16.79 3.97
N GLN A 194 -14.08 15.95 3.53
CA GLN A 194 -14.22 15.21 2.26
C GLN A 194 -14.56 13.73 2.42
N VAL A 195 -14.18 13.09 3.53
CA VAL A 195 -14.31 11.63 3.68
C VAL A 195 -15.65 11.19 4.28
N PRO A 196 -16.13 11.79 5.39
CA PRO A 196 -17.35 11.35 6.03
C PRO A 196 -18.58 11.43 5.12
N ASP A 197 -19.45 10.43 5.23
CA ASP A 197 -20.78 10.44 4.63
C ASP A 197 -21.72 9.52 5.44
N ASN A 198 -22.88 9.16 4.89
CA ASN A 198 -23.86 8.31 5.58
C ASN A 198 -23.33 6.90 5.91
N GLN A 199 -22.28 6.43 5.24
CA GLN A 199 -21.70 5.09 5.41
C GLN A 199 -20.26 5.14 5.94
N THR A 200 -19.58 6.29 5.83
CA THR A 200 -18.16 6.42 6.16
C THR A 200 -17.99 7.34 7.36
N HIS A 201 -17.36 6.81 8.40
CA HIS A 201 -17.03 7.51 9.64
C HIS A 201 -15.52 7.67 9.79
N LEU A 202 -15.11 8.62 10.63
CA LEU A 202 -13.71 8.85 10.99
C LEU A 202 -13.49 8.65 12.49
N LEU A 203 -12.36 8.03 12.84
CA LEU A 203 -11.81 8.02 14.18
C LEU A 203 -10.34 8.45 14.09
N VAL A 204 -10.09 9.71 14.46
CA VAL A 204 -8.77 10.33 14.36
C VAL A 204 -8.30 10.72 15.75
N ARG A 205 -7.04 10.44 16.06
CA ARG A 205 -6.42 10.91 17.31
C ARG A 205 -6.09 12.41 17.20
N SER A 206 -6.49 13.22 18.18
CA SER A 206 -6.03 14.61 18.32
C SER A 206 -4.70 14.70 19.10
#